data_AF-A0A1H4D5N5-F1
#
_entry.id   AF-A0A1H4D5N5-F1
#
_cell.length_a   1.000
_cell.length_b   1.000
_cell.length_c   1.000
_cell.angle_alpha   90.00
_cell.angle_beta   90.00
_cell.angle_gamma   90.00
#
_symmetry.space_group_name_H-M   'P 1'
#
loop_
_entity.id
_entity.type
_entity.pdbx_description
1 polymer ?
#
loop_
_entity_poly.entity_id
_entity_poly.type
_entity_poly.pdbx_seq_one_letter_code
_entity_poly.pdbx_strand_id
1 'polypeptide(L)' 'MNRIKEVLEERGIKQTWLAEKLGKSFCMVNSYVCNRRQPSLEVLFEIAKILNVDPKELIKSN' A
#
# COMPACT_ATOMS: atom_id res chain seq x y z
N MET A 1 5.12 11.78 -1.23
CA MET A 1 4.88 10.62 -2.16
C MET A 1 4.57 9.38 -1.33
N ASN A 2 3.93 8.34 -1.87
CA ASN A 2 3.62 7.14 -1.07
C ASN A 2 4.80 6.17 -1.09
N ARG A 3 5.01 5.48 0.03
CA ARG A 3 6.12 4.56 0.27
C ARG A 3 5.70 3.07 0.25
N ILE A 4 4.49 2.80 -0.24
CA ILE A 4 3.85 1.47 -0.24
C ILE A 4 4.71 0.43 -0.96
N LYS A 5 5.37 0.82 -2.06
CA LYS A 5 6.25 -0.09 -2.81
C LYS A 5 7.43 -0.57 -1.95
N GLU A 6 8.12 0.36 -1.31
CA GLU A 6 9.28 0.08 -0.46
C GLU A 6 8.86 -0.86 0.68
N VAL A 7 7.76 -0.55 1.37
CA VAL A 7 7.25 -1.39 2.47
C VAL A 7 6.86 -2.79 2.02
N LEU A 8 6.30 -2.94 0.81
CA LEU A 8 6.01 -4.26 0.24
C LEU A 8 7.28 -5.06 -0.05
N GLU A 9 8.32 -4.41 -0.58
CA GLU A 9 9.62 -5.03 -0.86
C GLU A 9 10.34 -5.41 0.44
N GLU A 10 10.36 -4.53 1.45
CA GLU A 10 10.96 -4.81 2.77
C GLU A 10 10.33 -6.00 3.47
N ARG A 11 9.02 -6.19 3.30
CA ARG A 11 8.29 -7.34 3.88
C ARG A 11 8.25 -8.58 2.98
N GLY A 12 8.74 -8.49 1.74
CA GLY A 12 8.67 -9.58 0.77
C GLY A 12 7.24 -9.95 0.38
N ILE A 13 6.29 -9.01 0.46
CA ILE A 13 4.87 -9.26 0.19
C ILE A 13 4.56 -8.96 -1.27
N LYS A 14 3.85 -9.88 -1.93
CA LYS A 14 3.40 -9.71 -3.30
C LYS A 14 2.22 -8.73 -3.37
N GLN A 15 2.19 -7.91 -4.41
CA GLN A 15 1.06 -6.99 -4.68
C GLN A 15 -0.27 -7.73 -4.85
N THR A 16 -0.25 -8.96 -5.40
CA THR A 16 -1.43 -9.82 -5.53
C THR A 16 -2.04 -10.15 -4.17
N TRP A 17 -1.20 -10.45 -3.17
CA TRP A 17 -1.64 -10.75 -1.82
C TRP A 17 -2.29 -9.53 -1.14
N LEU A 18 -1.71 -8.34 -1.33
CA LEU A 18 -2.29 -7.10 -0.82
C LEU A 18 -3.64 -6.80 -1.48
N ALA A 19 -3.77 -7.08 -2.79
CA ALA A 19 -5.02 -6.91 -3.54
C ALA A 19 -6.13 -7.84 -3.03
N GLU A 20 -5.80 -9.12 -2.77
CA GLU A 20 -6.73 -10.07 -2.16
C GLU A 20 -7.17 -9.62 -0.76
N LYS A 21 -6.25 -9.15 0.07
CA LYS A 21 -6.56 -8.67 1.42
C LYS A 21 -7.39 -7.38 1.45
N LEU A 22 -7.16 -6.48 0.51
CA LEU A 22 -7.96 -5.26 0.34
C LEU A 22 -9.32 -5.50 -0.33
N GLY A 23 -9.55 -6.69 -0.89
CA GLY A 23 -10.72 -6.94 -1.75
C GLY A 23 -10.76 -6.02 -2.98
N LYS A 24 -9.60 -5.58 -3.47
CA LYS A 24 -9.47 -4.67 -4.62
C LYS A 24 -8.77 -5.38 -5.78
N SER A 25 -9.07 -4.93 -6.99
CA SER A 25 -8.37 -5.44 -8.18
C SER A 25 -6.88 -5.11 -8.13
N PHE A 26 -6.05 -6.02 -8.64
CA PHE A 26 -4.60 -5.85 -8.73
C PHE A 26 -4.19 -4.53 -9.39
N CYS A 27 -4.88 -4.13 -10.47
CA CYS A 27 -4.62 -2.86 -11.16
C CYS A 27 -4.81 -1.64 -10.25
N MET A 28 -5.76 -1.70 -9.31
CA MET A 28 -6.01 -0.62 -8.36
C MET A 28 -4.87 -0.52 -7.34
N VAL A 29 -4.45 -1.66 -6.78
CA VAL A 29 -3.28 -1.71 -5.88
C VAL A 29 -2.01 -1.28 -6.59
N ASN A 30 -1.79 -1.74 -7.83
CA ASN A 30 -0.65 -1.34 -8.64
C ASN A 30 -0.62 0.17 -8.88
N SER A 31 -1.78 0.81 -9.05
CA SER A 31 -1.88 2.27 -9.18
C SER A 31 -1.42 3.00 -7.91
N TYR A 32 -1.71 2.45 -6.72
CA TYR A 32 -1.22 3.00 -5.45
C TYR A 32 0.29 2.81 -5.27
N VAL A 33 0.78 1.62 -5.58
CA VAL A 33 2.20 1.24 -5.46
C VAL A 33 3.08 2.03 -6.42
N CYS A 34 2.64 2.22 -7.66
CA CYS A 34 3.34 3.01 -8.67
C CYS A 34 3.15 4.52 -8.51
N ASN A 35 2.51 5.00 -7.44
CA ASN A 35 2.19 6.42 -7.21
C ASN A 35 1.39 7.07 -8.36
N ARG A 36 0.72 6.28 -9.22
CA ARG A 36 -0.15 6.79 -10.29
C ARG A 36 -1.44 7.38 -9.72
N ARG A 37 -1.88 6.86 -8.57
CA ARG A 37 -3.04 7.35 -7.82
C ARG A 37 -2.72 7.30 -6.33
N GLN A 38 -3.13 8.30 -5.57
CA GLN A 38 -3.08 8.19 -4.12
C GLN A 38 -4.25 7.34 -3.59
N PRO A 39 -3.98 6.43 -2.63
CA PRO A 39 -5.04 5.83 -1.85
C PRO A 39 -5.68 6.89 -0.96
N SER A 40 -6.99 6.76 -0.72
CA SER A 40 -7.67 7.53 0.32
C SER A 40 -7.11 7.15 1.69
N LEU A 41 -7.29 8.02 2.69
CA LEU A 41 -6.89 7.75 4.08
C LEU A 41 -7.39 6.39 4.58
N GLU A 42 -8.65 6.05 4.33
CA GLU A 42 -9.22 4.75 4.72
C GLU A 42 -8.43 3.57 4.15
N VAL A 43 -8.14 3.59 2.84
CA VAL A 43 -7.37 2.54 2.17
C VAL A 43 -5.94 2.50 2.68
N LEU A 44 -5.34 3.66 2.98
CA LEU A 44 -4.00 3.72 3.57
C LEU A 44 -3.98 3.05 4.95
N PHE A 45 -4.97 3.32 5.81
CA PHE A 45 -5.09 2.66 7.11
C PHE A 45 -5.35 1.16 6.99
N GLU A 46 -6.17 0.72 6.04
CA GLU A 46 -6.35 -0.70 5.77
C GLU A 46 -5.04 -1.36 5.34
N ILE A 47 -4.31 -0.76 4.40
CA ILE A 47 -2.99 -1.23 3.97
C ILE A 47 -2.03 -1.31 5.17
N ALA A 48 -1.98 -0.27 6.01
CA ALA A 48 -1.15 -0.22 7.20
C ALA A 48 -1.48 -1.35 8.18
N LYS A 49 -2.78 -1.60 8.40
CA LYS A 49 -3.28 -2.67 9.27
C LYS A 49 -2.94 -4.06 8.72
N ILE A 50 -3.12 -4.27 7.41
CA ILE A 50 -2.80 -5.53 6.72
C ILE A 50 -1.30 -5.80 6.77
N LEU A 51 -0.48 -4.77 6.53
CA LEU A 51 0.97 -4.87 6.54
C LEU A 51 1.56 -4.78 7.96
N ASN A 52 0.75 -4.53 8.98
CA ASN A 52 1.17 -4.31 10.36
C ASN A 52 2.31 -3.27 10.47
N VAL A 53 2.12 -2.13 9.81
CA VAL A 53 3.01 -0.96 9.85
C VAL A 53 2.25 0.26 10.34
N ASP A 54 2.98 1.26 10.81
CA ASP A 54 2.39 2.56 11.06
C ASP A 54 2.04 3.23 9.72
N PRO A 55 0.85 3.85 9.59
CA PRO A 55 0.47 4.57 8.36
C PRO A 55 1.45 5.70 8.01
N LYS A 56 2.20 6.24 8.97
CA LYS A 56 3.27 7.21 8.70
C LYS A 56 4.41 6.60 7.87
N GLU A 57 4.70 5.32 8.05
CA GLU A 57 5.75 4.63 7.28
C GLU A 57 5.36 4.52 5.79
N LEU A 58 4.05 4.49 5.50
CA LEU A 58 3.53 4.47 4.13
C LEU A 58 3.53 5.85 3.47
N ILE A 59 3.77 6.93 4.23
CA ILE A 59 3.81 8.30 3.74
C ILE A 59 5.27 8.77 3.72
N LYS A 60 5.76 9.15 2.54
CA LYS A 60 7.06 9.82 2.43
C LYS A 60 6.88 11.28 2.80
N SER A 61 7.26 11.64 4.02
CA SER A 61 7.49 13.01 4.45
C SER A 61 8.74 13.54 3.73
N ASN A 62 8.66 14.75 3.18
CA ASN A 62 9.79 15.49 2.64
C ASN A 62 10.04 16.69 3.53
#